data_AF-A0A1B8V911-F1
#
_entry.id   AF-A0A1B8V911-F1
#
_cell.length_a   1.000
_cell.length_b   1.000
_cell.length_c   1.000
_cell.angle_alpha   90.00
_cell.angle_beta   90.00
_cell.angle_gamma   90.00
#
_symmetry.space_group_name_H-M   'P 1'
#
loop_
_entity.id
_entity.type
_entity.pdbx_description
1 polymer ?
#
loop_
_entity_poly.entity_id
_entity_poly.type
_entity_poly.pdbx_seq_one_letter_code
_entity_poly.pdbx_strand_id
1 'polypeptide(L)'
;MSMDRANEILRNYNQCYEQFDTLRESLSRLFAGTPLAEEMRTISACIEQAYECNVDAGWLPEEENVFNELELLVANIKHDGRGRHYKGLNDVPEHLRQGFDQDEQDFRDYLEQLRENCREAYNLISEQQEILAEALEQDLLEETWNQIDEEFMTKNAKSIVNQVFEHLLADWRQYAALASELVKMANELDNPDPDRSLTKALLFD
;
A
#
# COMPACT_ATOMS: atom_id res chain seq x y z
N MET A 1 12.63 1.81 -14.84
CA MET A 1 11.19 1.66 -15.09
C MET A 1 10.80 2.45 -16.34
N SER A 2 9.91 1.91 -17.19
CA SER A 2 9.33 2.64 -18.33
C SER A 2 8.04 3.35 -17.92
N MET A 3 7.62 4.35 -18.70
CA MET A 3 6.36 5.09 -18.47
C MET A 3 5.15 4.15 -18.47
N ASP A 4 5.06 3.25 -19.46
CA ASP A 4 3.96 2.28 -19.57
C ASP A 4 3.86 1.40 -18.33
N ARG A 5 5.01 0.92 -17.81
CA ARG A 5 5.04 0.06 -16.62
C ARG A 5 4.68 0.85 -15.36
N ALA A 6 5.14 2.09 -15.22
CA ALA A 6 4.81 2.94 -14.09
C ALA A 6 3.31 3.22 -14.00
N ASN A 7 2.69 3.56 -15.13
CA ASN A 7 1.25 3.81 -15.20
C ASN A 7 0.42 2.51 -15.06
N GLU A 8 0.94 1.36 -15.47
CA GLU A 8 0.32 0.06 -15.20
C GLU A 8 0.27 -0.23 -13.70
N ILE A 9 1.39 -0.03 -12.98
CA ILE A 9 1.47 -0.20 -11.52
C ILE A 9 0.47 0.72 -10.82
N LEU A 10 0.46 2.01 -11.18
CA LEU A 10 -0.48 3.01 -10.64
C LEU A 10 -1.94 2.58 -10.85
N ARG A 11 -2.29 2.16 -12.07
CA ARG A 11 -3.66 1.74 -12.39
C ARG A 11 -4.08 0.52 -11.55
N ASN A 12 -3.21 -0.46 -11.40
CA ASN A 12 -3.50 -1.65 -10.60
C ASN A 12 -3.66 -1.29 -9.11
N TYR A 13 -2.81 -0.41 -8.59
CA TYR A 13 -2.92 0.11 -7.22
C TYR A 13 -4.25 0.83 -7.01
N ASN A 14 -4.60 1.77 -7.89
CA ASN A 14 -5.86 2.52 -7.81
C ASN A 14 -7.09 1.60 -7.90
N GLN A 15 -7.06 0.59 -8.77
CA GLN A 15 -8.14 -0.39 -8.86
C GLN A 15 -8.31 -1.20 -7.56
N CYS A 16 -7.21 -1.56 -6.90
CA CYS A 16 -7.24 -2.22 -5.60
C CYS A 16 -7.81 -1.29 -4.52
N TYR A 17 -7.33 -0.04 -4.50
CA TYR A 17 -7.76 0.98 -3.54
C TYR A 17 -9.25 1.31 -3.68
N GLU A 18 -9.78 1.45 -4.90
CA GLU A 18 -11.20 1.69 -5.16
C GLU A 18 -12.10 0.56 -4.61
N GLN A 19 -11.66 -0.69 -4.76
CA GLN A 19 -12.38 -1.84 -4.21
C GLN A 19 -12.34 -1.84 -2.68
N PHE A 20 -11.18 -1.55 -2.11
CA PHE A 20 -11.00 -1.42 -0.68
C PHE A 20 -11.91 -0.31 -0.11
N ASP A 21 -11.88 0.88 -0.70
CA ASP A 21 -12.63 2.03 -0.22
C ASP A 21 -14.15 1.79 -0.30
N THR A 22 -14.62 1.16 -1.37
CA THR A 22 -16.03 0.74 -1.51
C THR A 22 -16.46 -0.19 -0.36
N LEU A 23 -15.64 -1.20 -0.03
CA LEU A 23 -15.94 -2.11 1.09
C LEU A 23 -15.83 -1.41 2.44
N ARG A 24 -14.82 -0.54 2.61
CA ARG A 24 -14.61 0.27 3.81
C ARG A 24 -15.83 1.14 4.11
N GLU A 25 -16.38 1.82 3.11
CA GLU A 25 -17.59 2.62 3.26
C GLU A 25 -18.81 1.80 3.66
N SER A 26 -18.96 0.59 3.11
CA SER A 26 -20.05 -0.32 3.45
C SER A 26 -19.94 -0.81 4.90
N LEU A 27 -18.77 -1.37 5.26
CA LEU A 27 -18.51 -1.97 6.57
C LEU A 27 -18.47 -0.94 7.70
N SER A 28 -17.92 0.25 7.45
CA SER A 28 -17.83 1.32 8.48
C SER A 28 -19.20 1.75 9.00
N ARG A 29 -20.24 1.72 8.15
CA ARG A 29 -21.62 2.00 8.57
C ARG A 29 -22.19 0.90 9.45
N LEU A 30 -21.80 -0.35 9.21
CA LEU A 30 -22.26 -1.51 9.97
C LEU A 30 -21.54 -1.65 11.32
N PHE A 31 -20.25 -1.31 11.37
CA PHE A 31 -19.41 -1.43 12.56
C PHE A 31 -19.35 -0.15 13.40
N ALA A 32 -20.07 0.90 13.02
CA ALA A 32 -20.07 2.15 13.76
C ALA A 32 -20.34 1.94 15.27
N GLY A 33 -19.37 2.30 16.11
CA GLY A 33 -19.44 2.17 17.56
C GLY A 33 -19.08 0.79 18.12
N THR A 34 -18.50 -0.11 17.32
CA THR A 34 -17.99 -1.41 17.75
C THR A 34 -16.46 -1.43 17.74
N PRO A 35 -15.81 -2.41 18.42
CA PRO A 35 -14.36 -2.61 18.31
C PRO A 35 -13.85 -2.82 16.88
N LEU A 36 -14.68 -3.40 15.99
CA LEU A 36 -14.32 -3.57 14.58
C LEU A 36 -14.13 -2.23 13.85
N ALA A 37 -14.82 -1.15 14.27
CA ALA A 37 -14.57 0.18 13.71
C ALA A 37 -13.19 0.74 14.12
N GLU A 38 -12.62 0.25 15.21
CA GLU A 38 -11.32 0.69 15.72
C GLU A 38 -10.23 -0.04 14.94
N GLU A 39 -10.40 -1.34 14.70
CA GLU A 39 -9.56 -2.11 13.77
C GLU A 39 -9.59 -1.51 12.36
N MET A 40 -10.77 -1.15 11.84
CA MET A 40 -10.87 -0.51 10.52
C MET A 40 -10.08 0.81 10.44
N ARG A 41 -10.03 1.58 11.54
CA ARG A 41 -9.21 2.80 11.60
C ARG A 41 -7.73 2.50 11.57
N THR A 42 -7.27 1.50 12.33
CA THR A 42 -5.88 1.05 12.29
C THR A 42 -5.49 0.58 10.89
N ILE A 43 -6.34 -0.24 10.26
CA ILE A 43 -6.14 -0.73 8.89
C ILE A 43 -6.04 0.43 7.89
N SER A 44 -6.93 1.43 8.01
CA SER A 44 -6.91 2.60 7.14
C SER A 44 -5.62 3.42 7.32
N ALA A 45 -5.18 3.62 8.56
CA ALA A 45 -3.92 4.32 8.85
C ALA A 45 -2.69 3.59 8.26
N CYS A 46 -2.66 2.25 8.32
CA CYS A 46 -1.59 1.48 7.69
C CYS A 46 -1.56 1.66 6.17
N ILE A 47 -2.73 1.71 5.53
CA ILE A 47 -2.84 1.91 4.07
C ILE A 47 -2.43 3.33 3.69
N GLU A 48 -2.85 4.34 4.45
CA GLU A 48 -2.43 5.73 4.25
C GLU A 48 -0.90 5.85 4.34
N GLN A 49 -0.28 5.26 5.37
CA GLN A 49 1.17 5.28 5.51
C GLN A 49 1.87 4.48 4.39
N ALA A 50 1.29 3.36 3.96
CA ALA A 50 1.83 2.56 2.86
C ALA A 50 1.74 3.29 1.52
N TYR A 51 0.71 4.10 1.29
CA TYR A 51 0.62 4.96 0.12
C TYR A 51 1.79 5.95 0.07
N GLU A 52 2.05 6.67 1.17
CA GLU A 52 3.17 7.60 1.28
C GLU A 52 4.51 6.89 1.03
N CYS A 53 4.71 5.71 1.62
CA CYS A 53 5.91 4.91 1.37
C CYS A 53 6.07 4.53 -0.11
N ASN A 54 4.97 4.24 -0.81
CA ASN A 54 5.00 3.92 -2.23
C ASN A 54 5.34 5.14 -3.10
N VAL A 55 4.93 6.34 -2.69
CA VAL A 55 5.36 7.60 -3.31
C VAL A 55 6.86 7.82 -3.05
N ASP A 56 7.31 7.66 -1.81
CA ASP A 56 8.72 7.81 -1.43
C ASP A 56 9.65 6.81 -2.11
N ALA A 57 9.19 5.56 -2.28
CA ALA A 57 9.91 4.54 -3.04
C ALA A 57 9.90 4.80 -4.56
N GLY A 58 8.98 5.63 -5.06
CA GLY A 58 8.87 5.95 -6.49
C GLY A 58 8.04 4.95 -7.29
N TRP A 59 7.16 4.21 -6.63
CA TRP A 59 6.20 3.31 -7.28
C TRP A 59 4.87 4.00 -7.62
N LEU A 60 4.54 5.07 -6.90
CA LEU A 60 3.40 5.93 -7.16
C LEU A 60 3.87 7.38 -7.45
N PRO A 61 3.14 8.14 -8.27
CA PRO A 61 3.43 9.55 -8.49
C PRO A 61 3.09 10.38 -7.25
N GLU A 62 3.67 11.58 -7.14
CA GLU A 62 3.31 12.52 -6.06
C GLU A 62 1.93 13.13 -6.32
N GLU A 63 1.63 13.42 -7.60
CA GLU A 63 0.31 13.88 -8.02
C GLU A 63 -0.57 12.69 -8.41
N GLU A 64 -1.72 12.56 -7.77
CA GLU A 64 -2.74 11.55 -8.10
C GLU A 64 -3.23 11.77 -9.53
N ASN A 65 -2.71 11.04 -10.54
CA ASN A 65 -3.40 10.70 -11.79
C ASN A 65 -2.52 9.88 -12.75
N VAL A 66 -1.28 10.31 -13.03
CA VAL A 66 -0.34 9.66 -13.97
C VAL A 66 1.09 10.11 -13.71
N PHE A 67 2.07 9.26 -14.01
CA PHE A 67 3.47 9.68 -14.02
C PHE A 67 3.74 10.67 -15.17
N ASN A 68 4.39 11.78 -14.85
CA ASN A 68 5.04 12.62 -15.84
C ASN A 68 6.53 12.23 -16.02
N GLU A 69 7.21 12.82 -17.02
CA GLU A 69 8.61 12.46 -17.34
C GLU A 69 9.58 12.78 -16.19
N LEU A 70 9.33 13.85 -15.44
CA LEU A 70 10.18 14.24 -14.31
C LEU A 70 9.99 13.28 -13.13
N GLU A 71 8.75 12.94 -12.79
CA GLU A 71 8.43 11.93 -11.76
C GLU A 71 9.02 10.57 -12.12
N LEU A 72 8.92 10.16 -13.38
CA LEU A 72 9.52 8.91 -13.85
C LEU A 72 11.06 8.93 -13.72
N LEU A 73 11.70 10.06 -14.01
CA LEU A 73 13.13 10.23 -13.80
C LEU A 73 13.48 10.10 -12.32
N VAL A 74 12.76 10.80 -11.44
CA VAL A 74 12.94 10.73 -9.98
C VAL A 74 12.75 9.30 -9.46
N ALA A 75 11.71 8.59 -9.91
CA ALA A 75 11.50 7.18 -9.60
C ALA A 75 12.68 6.30 -10.07
N ASN A 76 13.20 6.55 -11.27
CA ASN A 76 14.36 5.81 -11.77
C ASN A 76 15.64 6.10 -10.97
N ILE A 77 15.80 7.31 -10.44
CA ILE A 77 16.89 7.67 -9.53
C ILE A 77 16.74 6.94 -8.19
N LYS A 78 15.54 6.94 -7.60
CA LYS A 78 15.20 6.21 -6.37
C LYS A 78 15.54 4.72 -6.49
N HIS A 79 15.24 4.12 -7.64
CA HIS A 79 15.56 2.73 -7.96
C HIS A 79 17.03 2.49 -8.38
N ASP A 80 17.82 3.54 -8.67
CA ASP A 80 19.26 3.46 -8.86
C ASP A 80 19.97 3.55 -7.49
N GLY A 81 19.64 2.63 -6.58
CA GLY A 81 20.06 2.70 -5.17
C GLY A 81 21.57 2.72 -4.96
N ARG A 82 22.35 2.15 -5.90
CA ARG A 82 23.82 2.19 -5.89
C ARG A 82 24.44 3.40 -6.62
N GLY A 83 23.64 4.28 -7.21
CA GLY A 83 24.12 5.42 -7.98
C GLY A 83 24.98 5.07 -9.19
N ARG A 84 24.62 4.02 -9.92
CA ARG A 84 25.39 3.57 -11.09
C ARG A 84 25.12 4.42 -12.32
N HIS A 85 23.89 4.90 -12.46
CA HIS A 85 23.39 5.55 -13.67
C HIS A 85 23.28 7.06 -13.51
N TYR A 86 22.83 7.53 -12.34
CA TYR A 86 22.64 8.96 -12.08
C TYR A 86 23.62 9.43 -10.99
N LYS A 87 24.71 10.09 -11.39
CA LYS A 87 25.77 10.56 -10.48
C LYS A 87 25.82 12.09 -10.33
N GLY A 88 25.23 12.80 -11.28
CA GLY A 88 25.20 14.27 -11.31
C GLY A 88 24.29 14.81 -12.41
N LEU A 89 24.22 16.13 -12.55
CA LEU A 89 23.30 16.78 -13.50
C LEU A 89 23.57 16.39 -14.96
N ASN A 90 24.82 16.02 -15.27
CA ASN A 90 25.21 15.59 -16.62
C ASN A 90 24.53 14.30 -17.07
N ASP A 91 24.11 13.44 -16.12
CA ASP A 91 23.42 12.18 -16.41
C ASP A 91 21.91 12.38 -16.61
N VAL A 92 21.39 13.58 -16.29
CA VAL A 92 19.99 13.94 -16.51
C VAL A 92 19.77 14.39 -17.96
N PRO A 93 18.69 13.94 -18.62
CA PRO A 93 18.30 14.43 -19.95
C PRO A 93 18.18 15.95 -19.98
N GLU A 94 18.76 16.59 -21.00
CA GLU A 94 18.90 18.05 -21.07
C GLU A 94 17.57 18.80 -20.91
N HIS A 95 16.48 18.27 -21.46
CA HIS A 95 15.15 18.88 -21.38
C HIS A 95 14.51 18.79 -20.00
N LEU A 96 14.98 17.90 -19.12
CA LEU A 96 14.50 17.73 -17.75
C LEU A 96 15.37 18.44 -16.71
N ARG A 97 16.57 18.91 -17.08
CA ARG A 97 17.48 19.61 -16.17
C ARG A 97 16.89 20.87 -15.56
N GLN A 98 15.98 21.54 -16.28
CA GLN A 98 15.28 22.72 -15.77
C GLN A 98 14.41 22.43 -14.54
N GLY A 99 14.04 21.16 -14.31
CA GLY A 99 13.35 20.73 -13.10
C GLY A 99 14.24 20.70 -11.85
N PHE A 100 15.57 20.85 -12.01
CA PHE A 100 16.54 20.83 -10.92
C PHE A 100 17.29 22.16 -10.89
N ASP A 101 16.75 23.15 -10.17
CA ASP A 101 17.36 24.48 -10.00
C ASP A 101 18.43 24.48 -8.88
N GLN A 102 19.35 23.51 -8.96
CA GLN A 102 20.35 23.21 -7.95
C GLN A 102 21.74 23.20 -8.59
N ASP A 103 22.78 23.52 -7.82
CA ASP A 103 24.15 23.31 -8.29
C ASP A 103 24.53 21.81 -8.28
N GLU A 104 25.70 21.47 -8.83
CA GLU A 104 26.11 20.06 -8.95
C GLU A 104 26.29 19.37 -7.59
N GLN A 105 26.65 20.10 -6.53
CA GLN A 105 26.79 19.52 -5.20
C GLN A 105 25.42 19.32 -4.55
N ASP A 106 24.56 20.34 -4.59
CA ASP A 106 23.19 20.27 -4.08
C ASP A 106 22.41 19.14 -4.78
N PHE A 107 22.59 18.97 -6.09
CA PHE A 107 21.97 17.88 -6.83
C PHE A 107 22.45 16.51 -6.37
N ARG A 108 23.74 16.35 -6.04
CA ARG A 108 24.26 15.07 -5.51
C ARG A 108 23.67 14.74 -4.16
N ASP A 109 23.57 15.73 -3.29
CA ASP A 109 22.95 15.59 -1.97
C ASP A 109 21.47 15.20 -2.13
N TYR A 110 20.76 15.82 -3.08
CA TYR A 110 19.40 15.44 -3.46
C TYR A 110 19.29 13.99 -3.96
N LEU A 111 20.20 13.53 -4.83
CA LEU A 111 20.21 12.13 -5.30
C LEU A 111 20.42 11.14 -4.14
N GLU A 112 21.27 11.48 -3.17
CA GLU A 112 21.49 10.65 -1.99
C GLU A 112 20.24 10.59 -1.10
N GLN A 113 19.60 11.74 -0.86
CA GLN A 113 18.35 11.81 -0.11
C GLN A 113 17.25 10.96 -0.76
N LEU A 114 17.06 11.03 -2.08
CA LEU A 114 16.07 10.21 -2.78
C LEU A 114 16.28 8.71 -2.56
N ARG A 115 17.54 8.25 -2.58
CA ARG A 115 17.89 6.84 -2.36
C ARG A 115 17.72 6.43 -0.90
N GLU A 116 17.99 7.32 0.04
CA GLU A 116 17.75 7.07 1.46
C GLU A 116 16.25 6.97 1.76
N ASN A 117 15.44 7.92 1.27
CA ASN A 117 13.97 7.87 1.41
C ASN A 117 13.40 6.58 0.84
N CYS A 118 13.88 6.15 -0.33
CA CYS A 118 13.48 4.88 -0.92
C CYS A 118 13.82 3.70 0.01
N ARG A 119 15.03 3.66 0.60
CA ARG A 119 15.42 2.61 1.56
C ARG A 119 14.57 2.62 2.83
N GLU A 120 14.28 3.80 3.36
CA GLU A 120 13.43 3.99 4.54
C GLU A 120 12.00 3.54 4.27
N ALA A 121 11.43 3.88 3.12
CA ALA A 121 10.10 3.44 2.70
C ALA A 121 9.94 1.91 2.69
N TYR A 122 10.97 1.17 2.26
CA TYR A 122 10.96 -0.31 2.34
C TYR A 122 10.93 -0.84 3.79
N ASN A 123 11.57 -0.14 4.73
CA ASN A 123 11.51 -0.50 6.15
C ASN A 123 10.13 -0.17 6.73
N LEU A 124 9.62 1.04 6.48
CA LEU A 124 8.33 1.50 6.98
C LEU A 124 7.17 0.64 6.47
N ILE A 125 7.19 0.20 5.20
CA ILE A 125 6.20 -0.76 4.68
C ILE A 125 6.21 -2.06 5.50
N SER A 126 7.39 -2.55 5.90
CA SER A 126 7.48 -3.77 6.69
C SER A 126 6.86 -3.58 8.09
N GLU A 127 7.08 -2.42 8.72
CA GLU A 127 6.43 -2.05 9.99
C GLU A 127 4.90 -1.96 9.85
N GLN A 128 4.39 -1.36 8.77
CA GLN A 128 2.95 -1.27 8.54
C GLN A 128 2.30 -2.64 8.37
N GLN A 129 3.01 -3.61 7.78
CA GLN A 129 2.50 -4.97 7.67
C GLN A 129 2.47 -5.72 8.98
N GLU A 130 3.43 -5.47 9.88
CA GLU A 130 3.40 -6.03 11.23
C GLU A 130 2.20 -5.49 12.00
N ILE A 131 1.96 -4.17 11.94
CA ILE A 131 0.79 -3.53 12.56
C ILE A 131 -0.51 -4.08 11.97
N LEU A 132 -0.58 -4.23 10.64
CA LEU A 132 -1.74 -4.81 9.97
C LEU A 132 -1.97 -6.27 10.39
N ALA A 133 -0.90 -7.07 10.46
CA ALA A 133 -0.99 -8.46 10.87
C ALA A 133 -1.49 -8.61 12.31
N GLU A 134 -1.01 -7.77 13.23
CA GLU A 134 -1.51 -7.71 14.61
C GLU A 134 -2.99 -7.31 14.66
N ALA A 135 -3.40 -6.31 13.87
CA ALA A 135 -4.80 -5.87 13.79
C ALA A 135 -5.73 -6.95 13.23
N LEU A 136 -5.23 -7.84 12.36
CA LEU A 136 -5.99 -8.93 11.75
C LEU A 136 -5.85 -10.27 12.47
N GLU A 137 -4.97 -10.38 13.49
CA GLU A 137 -4.70 -11.65 14.19
C GLU A 137 -5.92 -12.15 14.96
N GLN A 138 -6.70 -11.23 15.54
CA GLN A 138 -7.95 -11.54 16.21
C GLN A 138 -9.07 -11.39 15.20
N ASP A 139 -9.64 -12.51 14.72
CA ASP A 139 -10.87 -12.46 13.90
C ASP A 139 -12.07 -12.19 14.83
N LEU A 140 -12.15 -10.96 15.35
CA LEU A 140 -13.16 -10.53 16.32
C LEU A 140 -14.58 -10.79 15.80
N LEU A 141 -14.78 -10.65 14.49
CA LEU A 141 -16.07 -10.89 13.86
C LEU A 141 -16.46 -12.37 13.95
N GLU A 142 -15.57 -13.28 13.55
CA GLU A 142 -15.80 -14.73 13.65
C GLU A 142 -15.90 -15.21 15.10
N GLU A 143 -15.05 -14.70 15.99
CA GLU A 143 -15.10 -15.02 17.43
C GLU A 143 -16.41 -14.58 18.07
N THR A 144 -16.87 -13.36 17.79
CA THR A 144 -18.14 -12.84 18.33
C THR A 144 -19.32 -13.70 17.89
N TRP A 145 -19.31 -14.15 16.63
CA TRP A 145 -20.37 -15.01 16.10
C TRP A 145 -20.41 -16.38 16.76
N ASN A 146 -19.25 -16.99 16.98
CA ASN A 146 -19.14 -18.29 17.63
C ASN A 146 -19.62 -18.27 19.10
N GLN A 147 -19.76 -17.09 19.70
CA GLN A 147 -20.25 -16.91 21.07
C GLN A 147 -21.78 -16.66 21.15
N ILE A 148 -22.47 -16.49 20.02
CA ILE A 148 -23.92 -16.25 20.03
C ILE A 148 -24.66 -17.53 20.41
N ASP A 149 -25.38 -17.48 21.53
CA ASP A 149 -26.25 -18.58 21.98
C ASP A 149 -27.53 -18.64 21.14
N GLU A 150 -27.65 -19.70 20.35
CA GLU A 150 -28.75 -19.91 19.42
C GLU A 150 -30.00 -20.52 20.07
N GLU A 151 -29.97 -20.85 21.37
CA GLU A 151 -31.01 -21.61 22.08
C GLU A 151 -32.41 -20.96 21.99
N PHE A 152 -32.47 -19.64 21.81
CA PHE A 152 -33.72 -18.87 21.77
C PHE A 152 -34.22 -18.53 20.36
N MET A 153 -33.52 -18.95 19.30
CA MET A 153 -33.91 -18.64 17.91
C MET A 153 -34.82 -19.70 17.30
N THR A 154 -35.86 -19.26 16.57
CA THR A 154 -36.60 -20.18 15.69
C THR A 154 -35.71 -20.67 14.55
N LYS A 155 -35.97 -21.87 14.02
CA LYS A 155 -35.19 -22.42 12.88
C LYS A 155 -35.10 -21.46 11.68
N ASN A 156 -36.18 -20.74 11.37
CA ASN A 156 -36.20 -19.78 10.27
C ASN A 156 -35.37 -18.54 10.58
N ALA A 157 -35.48 -18.00 11.79
CA ALA A 157 -34.67 -16.85 12.22
C ALA A 157 -33.17 -17.19 12.18
N LYS A 158 -32.79 -18.36 12.72
CA LYS A 158 -31.41 -18.85 12.68
C LYS A 158 -30.87 -18.91 11.24
N SER A 159 -31.63 -19.48 10.30
CA SER A 159 -31.19 -19.56 8.91
C SER A 159 -30.91 -18.19 8.28
N ILE A 160 -31.75 -17.18 8.56
CA ILE A 160 -31.59 -15.83 8.02
C ILE A 160 -30.38 -15.14 8.64
N VAL A 161 -30.23 -15.23 9.97
CA VAL A 161 -29.11 -14.61 10.68
C VAL A 161 -27.78 -15.22 10.21
N ASN A 162 -27.71 -16.54 10.05
CA ASN A 162 -26.52 -17.21 9.54
C ASN A 162 -26.14 -16.73 8.14
N GLN A 163 -27.10 -16.58 7.22
CA GLN A 163 -26.81 -16.06 5.87
C GLN A 163 -26.27 -14.63 5.90
N VAL A 164 -26.89 -13.74 6.69
CA VAL A 164 -26.41 -12.36 6.85
C VAL A 164 -24.99 -12.34 7.41
N PHE A 165 -24.70 -13.19 8.39
CA PHE A 165 -23.38 -13.27 8.98
C PHE A 165 -22.33 -13.83 8.01
N GLU A 166 -22.65 -14.89 7.26
CA GLU A 166 -21.77 -15.45 6.22
C GLU A 166 -21.40 -14.39 5.18
N HIS A 167 -22.35 -13.57 4.75
CA HIS A 167 -22.09 -12.45 3.84
C HIS A 167 -21.18 -11.39 4.48
N LEU A 168 -21.44 -10.99 5.72
CA LEU A 168 -20.63 -10.01 6.44
C LEU A 168 -19.19 -10.50 6.66
N LEU A 169 -19.02 -11.78 6.98
CA LEU A 169 -17.70 -12.40 7.14
C LEU A 169 -16.95 -12.49 5.81
N ALA A 170 -17.64 -12.76 4.70
CA ALA A 170 -17.04 -12.74 3.38
C ALA A 170 -16.55 -11.33 3.01
N ASP A 171 -17.37 -10.29 3.25
CA ASP A 171 -17.00 -8.90 3.01
C ASP A 171 -15.81 -8.47 3.88
N TRP A 172 -15.79 -8.86 5.16
CA TRP A 172 -14.67 -8.61 6.08
C TRP A 172 -13.37 -9.25 5.60
N ARG A 173 -13.42 -10.53 5.20
CA ARG A 173 -12.25 -11.25 4.69
C ARG A 173 -11.73 -10.63 3.39
N GLN A 174 -12.63 -10.19 2.52
CA GLN A 174 -12.23 -9.48 1.30
C GLN A 174 -11.59 -8.12 1.63
N TYR A 175 -12.16 -7.38 2.58
CA TYR A 175 -11.60 -6.12 3.08
C TYR A 175 -10.18 -6.31 3.64
N ALA A 176 -9.97 -7.33 4.48
CA ALA A 176 -8.66 -7.68 5.03
C ALA A 176 -7.65 -8.11 3.96
N ALA A 177 -8.08 -8.87 2.95
CA ALA A 177 -7.23 -9.26 1.83
C ALA A 177 -6.77 -8.05 1.01
N LEU A 178 -7.68 -7.14 0.67
CA LEU A 178 -7.35 -5.91 -0.06
C LEU A 178 -6.42 -5.00 0.74
N ALA A 179 -6.67 -4.85 2.05
CA ALA A 179 -5.75 -4.14 2.93
C ALA A 179 -4.34 -4.75 2.90
N SER A 180 -4.24 -6.08 2.94
CA SER A 180 -2.96 -6.79 2.89
C SER A 180 -2.21 -6.58 1.58
N GLU A 181 -2.92 -6.41 0.46
CA GLU A 181 -2.31 -6.02 -0.82
C GLU A 181 -1.85 -4.55 -0.84
N LEU A 182 -2.66 -3.64 -0.29
CA LEU A 182 -2.38 -2.20 -0.29
C LEU A 182 -1.24 -1.78 0.64
N VAL A 183 -0.91 -2.60 1.64
CA VAL A 183 0.24 -2.39 2.53
C VAL A 183 1.51 -3.07 1.98
N LYS A 184 1.55 -3.45 0.70
CA LYS A 184 2.79 -3.87 0.00
C LYS A 184 3.40 -2.72 -0.79
N MET A 185 4.60 -2.96 -1.33
CA MET A 185 5.09 -2.14 -2.43
C MET A 185 4.21 -2.34 -3.65
N ALA A 186 3.84 -1.27 -4.34
CA ALA A 186 2.84 -1.30 -5.42
C ALA A 186 3.32 -2.13 -6.62
N ASN A 187 4.63 -2.27 -6.83
CA ASN A 187 5.16 -3.18 -7.85
C ASN A 187 5.01 -4.67 -7.51
N GLU A 188 4.65 -4.99 -6.27
CA GLU A 188 4.43 -6.33 -5.73
C GLU A 188 2.94 -6.65 -5.55
N LEU A 189 2.03 -5.76 -5.96
CA LEU A 189 0.60 -6.06 -6.05
C LEU A 189 0.40 -7.38 -6.83
N ASP A 190 -0.41 -8.28 -6.26
CA ASP A 190 -0.69 -9.64 -6.75
C ASP A 190 0.48 -10.64 -6.64
N ASN A 191 1.63 -10.25 -6.06
CA ASN A 191 2.68 -11.22 -5.72
C ASN A 191 2.35 -11.84 -4.34
N PRO A 192 2.10 -13.16 -4.27
CA PRO A 192 1.74 -13.82 -3.01
C PRO A 192 2.94 -14.01 -2.07
N ASP A 193 4.17 -13.95 -2.57
CA ASP A 193 5.40 -14.10 -1.77
C ASP A 193 6.55 -13.27 -2.36
N PRO A 194 6.50 -11.94 -2.23
CA PRO A 194 7.59 -11.09 -2.68
C PRO A 194 8.82 -11.31 -1.80
N ASP A 195 9.91 -11.82 -2.40
CA ASP A 195 11.20 -11.86 -1.72
C ASP A 195 11.78 -10.45 -1.60
N ARG A 196 11.41 -9.77 -0.52
CA ARG A 196 11.85 -8.39 -0.25
C ARG A 196 13.31 -8.29 0.08
N SER A 197 13.90 -9.36 0.64
CA SER A 197 15.33 -9.40 0.87
C SER A 197 16.07 -9.35 -0.46
N LEU A 198 15.56 -10.04 -1.48
CA LEU A 198 16.07 -10.00 -2.83
C LEU A 198 15.78 -8.65 -3.51
N THR A 199 14.58 -8.09 -3.42
CA THR A 199 14.26 -6.79 -4.02
C THR A 199 15.12 -5.67 -3.42
N LYS A 200 15.26 -5.65 -2.09
CA LYS A 200 16.12 -4.70 -1.38
C LYS A 200 17.60 -4.91 -1.74
N ALA A 201 18.07 -6.15 -1.79
CA ALA A 201 19.43 -6.46 -2.22
C ALA A 201 19.69 -6.10 -3.69
N LEU A 202 18.72 -6.25 -4.59
CA LEU A 202 18.87 -5.89 -6.00
C LEU A 202 18.98 -4.37 -6.20
N LEU A 203 18.25 -3.60 -5.38
CA LEU A 203 18.22 -2.14 -5.47
C LEU A 203 19.41 -1.50 -4.73
N PHE A 204 19.82 -2.02 -3.57
CA PHE A 204 20.69 -1.31 -2.64
C PHE A 204 22.02 -2.02 -2.31
N ASP A 205 22.05 -3.36 -2.24
CA ASP A 205 23.32 -4.11 -2.13
C ASP A 205 23.95 -4.23 -3.49
#